data_AF-A0A2P8HT21-F1
#
_entry.id   AF-A0A2P8HT21-F1
#
_cell.length_a   1.000
_cell.length_b   1.000
_cell.length_c   1.000
_cell.angle_alpha   90.00
_cell.angle_beta   90.00
_cell.angle_gamma   90.00
#
_symmetry.space_group_name_H-M   'P 1'
#
loop_
_entity.id
_entity.type
_entity.pdbx_description
1 polymer ?
#
loop_
_entity_poly.entity_id
_entity_poly.type
_entity_poly.pdbx_seq_one_letter_code
_entity_poly.pdbx_strand_id
1 'polypeptide(L)'
;MKGLLVLLTGLAIAIQPIQAQRKKSVDSSAAIITYGFSSNGKATPGNGLQLIIDHNRAHLLPGDKKQKEQQYLQLDEKSSWQVLDIPNGNVYTLKKPFGEYVQPELLPDTATILGYVCKKAKLFIRSNTIEVWYTNELALKGTPSITIAPGLGLVLKIVRNGNSETIAKKIEYRKITSAELAWPTNTGQLVDDAAYMRQVIDSRYTTLPVFSQEQISWGNNAINPAGEQLDQTYHYAGGTLILKKVKLPAPQKGETLFAELTQYSNGDAYDRTGSVFMIPVDKATSFLDGLQKGVGALPLFTAANGKKYQGMVATDNYLPALEILRFFTPFGVHHFNNQVKIQGYNWADSVIYKQDITELQNRLQGEVWIGVYIGNYDKGGHKVSLSFKYYPGDGEDENRPSPDWISPAFNTTNLMEMAGQEYATLFDKDSLSVTVNIPEGIKNIQLRYITTGHGGWGGGDEFNPKQNEIFVDGKRVYHFIPWRTDCATYRLSNPASGNFGNGLSSSDLSRSNWCPGTLTSPVFISLPDITPGLHTIKVAIPQGKPEGNSQSFWNVSGTLMGVKQ
;
A
#
# COMPACT_ATOMS: atom_id res chain seq x y z
N MET A 1 -59.71 -98.22 15.75
CA MET A 1 -60.12 -97.85 14.37
C MET A 1 -60.78 -96.50 14.39
N LYS A 2 -60.19 -95.46 13.79
CA LYS A 2 -60.92 -94.30 13.25
C LYS A 2 -59.97 -93.45 12.41
N GLY A 3 -60.51 -93.03 11.27
CA GLY A 3 -59.80 -92.51 10.10
C GLY A 3 -59.16 -91.13 10.28
N LEU A 4 -58.18 -90.95 9.41
CA LEU A 4 -57.41 -89.76 9.08
C LEU A 4 -58.27 -88.78 8.25
N LEU A 5 -58.20 -87.48 8.52
CA LEU A 5 -58.22 -86.45 7.47
C LEU A 5 -57.54 -85.17 7.98
N VAL A 6 -56.59 -84.69 7.20
CA VAL A 6 -55.74 -83.50 7.40
C VAL A 6 -56.40 -82.28 6.76
N LEU A 7 -56.30 -81.10 7.39
CA LEU A 7 -56.39 -79.82 6.65
C LEU A 7 -55.59 -78.69 7.32
N LEU A 8 -54.85 -77.97 6.48
CA LEU A 8 -53.85 -76.94 6.76
C LEU A 8 -54.43 -75.64 7.34
N THR A 9 -53.64 -74.99 8.20
CA THR A 9 -53.82 -73.61 8.69
C THR A 9 -53.14 -72.59 7.77
N GLY A 10 -53.91 -71.62 7.24
CA GLY A 10 -53.42 -70.41 6.59
C GLY A 10 -53.59 -69.19 7.50
N LEU A 11 -52.54 -68.38 7.63
CA LEU A 11 -52.46 -67.18 8.46
C LEU A 11 -52.86 -65.95 7.62
N ALA A 12 -53.91 -65.23 8.03
CA ALA A 12 -54.43 -64.06 7.33
C ALA A 12 -53.70 -62.77 7.78
N ILE A 13 -53.28 -61.99 6.79
CA ILE A 13 -52.68 -60.66 6.90
C ILE A 13 -53.79 -59.64 7.13
N ALA A 14 -53.72 -58.88 8.23
CA ALA A 14 -54.57 -57.70 8.46
C ALA A 14 -53.78 -56.42 8.14
N ILE A 15 -54.16 -55.77 7.04
CA ILE A 15 -53.69 -54.44 6.63
C ILE A 15 -54.52 -53.41 7.40
N GLN A 16 -53.88 -52.52 8.16
CA GLN A 16 -54.51 -51.29 8.64
C GLN A 16 -53.99 -50.06 7.85
N PRO A 17 -54.87 -49.12 7.48
CA PRO A 17 -54.50 -47.97 6.65
C PRO A 17 -53.88 -46.88 7.53
N ILE A 18 -52.61 -46.55 7.26
CA ILE A 18 -52.00 -45.33 7.80
C ILE A 18 -52.57 -44.15 7.01
N GLN A 19 -53.43 -43.37 7.65
CA GLN A 19 -53.87 -42.08 7.18
C GLN A 19 -52.66 -41.20 6.86
N ALA A 20 -52.55 -40.81 5.60
CA ALA A 20 -51.65 -39.78 5.12
C ALA A 20 -51.98 -38.43 5.78
N GLN A 21 -51.20 -38.03 6.78
CA GLN A 21 -50.99 -36.62 7.06
C GLN A 21 -50.24 -36.02 5.86
N ARG A 22 -50.96 -35.27 5.02
CA ARG A 22 -50.37 -34.41 3.98
C ARG A 22 -49.37 -33.45 4.64
N LYS A 23 -48.09 -33.83 4.69
CA LYS A 23 -46.99 -32.87 4.80
C LYS A 23 -47.17 -31.90 3.62
N LYS A 24 -47.36 -30.61 3.92
CA LYS A 24 -47.24 -29.53 2.92
C LYS A 24 -46.05 -29.87 2.02
N SER A 25 -46.24 -29.87 0.70
CA SER A 25 -45.15 -30.11 -0.26
C SER A 25 -44.05 -29.09 0.00
N VAL A 26 -43.00 -29.52 0.69
CA VAL A 26 -41.83 -28.68 0.90
C VAL A 26 -41.13 -28.59 -0.45
N ASP A 27 -40.92 -27.37 -0.93
CA ASP A 27 -40.20 -27.13 -2.17
C ASP A 27 -38.80 -27.74 -2.08
N SER A 28 -38.54 -28.79 -2.86
CA SER A 28 -37.27 -29.52 -2.86
C SER A 28 -36.15 -28.76 -3.57
N SER A 29 -36.48 -27.67 -4.28
CA SER A 29 -35.55 -26.83 -5.04
C SER A 29 -35.13 -25.57 -4.29
N ALA A 30 -35.61 -25.39 -3.05
CA ALA A 30 -35.31 -24.24 -2.21
C ALA A 30 -34.88 -24.67 -0.81
N ALA A 31 -33.69 -24.24 -0.37
CA ALA A 31 -33.14 -24.60 0.93
C ALA A 31 -32.05 -23.64 1.39
N ILE A 32 -31.78 -23.66 2.70
CA ILE A 32 -30.57 -23.06 3.29
C ILE A 32 -29.64 -24.19 3.73
N ILE A 33 -28.40 -24.16 3.24
CA ILE A 33 -27.35 -25.09 3.66
C ILE A 33 -26.39 -24.34 4.57
N THR A 34 -26.20 -24.85 5.80
CA THR A 34 -25.24 -24.30 6.75
C THR A 34 -23.99 -25.19 6.76
N TYR A 35 -22.81 -24.59 6.58
CA TYR A 35 -21.51 -25.25 6.62
C TYR A 35 -20.74 -24.82 7.85
N GLY A 36 -19.94 -25.73 8.41
CA GLY A 36 -18.96 -25.44 9.44
C GLY A 36 -17.54 -25.61 8.92
N PHE A 37 -16.58 -25.04 9.65
CA PHE A 37 -15.15 -25.13 9.35
C PHE A 37 -14.43 -26.01 10.36
N SER A 38 -13.42 -26.74 9.90
CA SER A 38 -12.48 -27.43 10.79
C SER A 38 -11.06 -27.42 10.23
N SER A 39 -10.07 -27.39 11.12
CA SER A 39 -8.66 -27.50 10.78
C SER A 39 -8.02 -28.62 11.59
N ASN A 40 -7.33 -29.55 10.91
CA ASN A 40 -6.70 -30.72 11.54
C ASN A 40 -7.67 -31.52 12.43
N GLY A 41 -8.91 -31.68 11.96
CA GLY A 41 -9.98 -32.38 12.69
C GLY A 41 -10.59 -31.60 13.86
N LYS A 42 -10.11 -30.41 14.20
CA LYS A 42 -10.69 -29.55 15.24
C LYS A 42 -11.66 -28.55 14.62
N ALA A 43 -12.85 -28.44 15.17
CA ALA A 43 -13.83 -27.44 14.74
C ALA A 43 -13.29 -26.02 15.00
N THR A 44 -13.41 -25.14 14.01
CA THR A 44 -13.07 -23.73 14.16
C THR A 44 -14.29 -22.99 14.73
N PRO A 45 -14.17 -22.31 15.88
CA PRO A 45 -15.25 -21.48 16.43
C PRO A 45 -15.60 -20.32 15.48
N GLY A 46 -16.88 -19.96 15.38
CA GLY A 46 -17.37 -18.86 14.56
C GLY A 46 -18.73 -19.16 13.92
N ASN A 47 -19.37 -18.15 13.33
CA ASN A 47 -20.56 -18.38 12.54
C ASN A 47 -20.13 -18.92 11.17
N GLY A 48 -20.56 -20.15 10.87
CA GLY A 48 -20.21 -20.85 9.64
C GLY A 48 -20.65 -20.15 8.35
N LEU A 49 -20.65 -20.87 7.24
CA LEU A 49 -21.09 -20.33 5.95
C LEU A 49 -22.52 -20.75 5.65
N GLN A 50 -23.32 -19.90 5.03
CA GLN A 50 -24.65 -20.26 4.52
C GLN A 50 -24.69 -20.16 3.00
N LEU A 51 -25.21 -21.20 2.35
CA LEU A 51 -25.59 -21.17 0.95
C LEU A 51 -27.11 -21.20 0.89
N ILE A 52 -27.70 -20.08 0.47
CA ILE A 52 -29.15 -19.95 0.27
C ILE A 52 -29.45 -20.27 -1.18
N ILE A 53 -30.27 -21.28 -1.44
CA ILE A 53 -30.65 -21.70 -2.78
C ILE A 53 -32.15 -21.48 -2.97
N ASP A 54 -32.51 -20.82 -4.07
CA ASP A 54 -33.86 -20.69 -4.59
C ASP A 54 -33.86 -21.06 -6.08
N HIS A 55 -34.23 -22.31 -6.38
CA HIS A 55 -34.26 -22.87 -7.73
C HIS A 55 -32.90 -22.77 -8.44
N ASN A 56 -32.76 -21.88 -9.44
CA ASN A 56 -31.55 -21.68 -10.22
C ASN A 56 -30.62 -20.62 -9.64
N ARG A 57 -30.98 -19.99 -8.52
CA ARG A 57 -30.20 -18.92 -7.90
C ARG A 57 -29.65 -19.39 -6.58
N ALA A 58 -28.39 -19.07 -6.32
CA ALA A 58 -27.82 -19.24 -4.99
C ALA A 58 -27.04 -18.01 -4.53
N HIS A 59 -27.11 -17.70 -3.24
CA HIS A 59 -26.36 -16.64 -2.58
C HIS A 59 -25.51 -17.22 -1.46
N LEU A 60 -24.22 -16.89 -1.47
CA LEU A 60 -23.26 -17.33 -0.47
C LEU A 60 -23.03 -16.24 0.57
N LEU A 61 -23.37 -16.56 1.82
CA LEU A 61 -23.30 -15.64 2.96
C LEU A 61 -22.30 -16.16 4.02
N PRO A 62 -21.28 -15.37 4.38
CA PRO A 62 -20.43 -15.67 5.54
C PRO A 62 -21.16 -15.32 6.83
N GLY A 63 -20.93 -16.12 7.88
CA GLY A 63 -21.74 -16.07 9.09
C GLY A 63 -21.53 -14.86 10.00
N ASP A 64 -20.37 -14.19 9.95
CA ASP A 64 -20.00 -13.23 11.01
C ASP A 64 -20.10 -11.75 10.62
N LYS A 65 -20.06 -11.38 9.33
CA LYS A 65 -20.10 -9.96 8.92
C LYS A 65 -20.71 -9.78 7.52
N LYS A 66 -21.46 -8.69 7.34
CA LYS A 66 -21.86 -8.22 6.00
C LYS A 66 -20.60 -7.88 5.20
N GLN A 67 -20.32 -8.65 4.16
CA GLN A 67 -19.20 -8.40 3.27
C GLN A 67 -19.55 -7.26 2.30
N LYS A 68 -18.54 -6.45 1.93
CA LYS A 68 -18.68 -5.50 0.80
C LYS A 68 -18.86 -6.25 -0.53
N GLU A 69 -18.21 -7.41 -0.64
CA GLU A 69 -18.33 -8.32 -1.77
C GLU A 69 -19.44 -9.34 -1.51
N GLN A 70 -20.39 -9.43 -2.42
CA GLN A 70 -21.48 -10.41 -2.41
C GLN A 70 -21.25 -11.45 -3.50
N GLN A 71 -21.53 -12.72 -3.21
CA GLN A 71 -21.17 -13.85 -4.09
C GLN A 71 -22.40 -14.71 -4.42
N TYR A 72 -22.65 -14.89 -5.71
CA TYR A 72 -23.85 -15.57 -6.21
C TYR A 72 -23.51 -16.63 -7.25
N LEU A 73 -24.42 -17.58 -7.42
CA LEU A 73 -24.45 -18.53 -8.53
C LEU A 73 -25.76 -18.39 -9.28
N GLN A 74 -25.66 -18.25 -10.60
CA GLN A 74 -26.76 -18.33 -11.54
C GLN A 74 -26.61 -19.65 -12.32
N LEU A 75 -27.33 -20.67 -11.85
CA LEU A 75 -27.09 -22.09 -12.15
C LEU A 75 -27.57 -22.49 -13.54
N ASP A 76 -28.63 -21.86 -14.04
CA ASP A 76 -29.14 -22.07 -15.41
C ASP A 76 -28.23 -21.45 -16.46
N GLU A 77 -27.70 -20.26 -16.20
CA GLU A 77 -26.69 -19.60 -17.04
C GLU A 77 -25.28 -20.20 -16.86
N LYS A 78 -25.10 -21.11 -15.90
CA LYS A 78 -23.80 -21.69 -15.52
C LYS A 78 -22.74 -20.62 -15.27
N SER A 79 -23.09 -19.59 -14.50
CA SER A 79 -22.18 -18.47 -14.19
C SER A 79 -22.20 -18.11 -12.71
N SER A 80 -21.06 -17.64 -12.20
CA SER A 80 -20.94 -17.04 -10.88
C SER A 80 -20.91 -15.53 -11.02
N TRP A 81 -21.45 -14.84 -10.02
CA TRP A 81 -21.47 -13.39 -9.97
C TRP A 81 -20.82 -12.95 -8.66
N GLN A 82 -19.89 -12.00 -8.75
CA GLN A 82 -19.33 -11.31 -7.60
C GLN A 82 -19.71 -9.84 -7.75
N VAL A 83 -20.42 -9.29 -6.77
CA VAL A 83 -20.94 -7.92 -6.80
C VAL A 83 -20.28 -7.14 -5.66
N LEU A 84 -19.55 -6.09 -6.01
CA LEU A 84 -18.86 -5.23 -5.06
C LEU A 84 -19.56 -3.87 -5.02
N ASP A 85 -20.10 -3.54 -3.85
CA ASP A 85 -20.60 -2.20 -3.55
C ASP A 85 -19.49 -1.40 -2.86
N ILE A 86 -19.13 -0.24 -3.42
CA ILE A 86 -18.15 0.67 -2.81
C ILE A 86 -18.82 1.94 -2.24
N PRO A 87 -18.24 2.57 -1.20
CA PRO A 87 -18.89 3.65 -0.46
C PRO A 87 -19.31 4.89 -1.27
N ASN A 88 -18.70 5.12 -2.43
CA ASN A 88 -19.05 6.23 -3.32
C ASN A 88 -20.32 5.96 -4.17
N GLY A 89 -20.98 4.81 -3.98
CA GLY A 89 -22.20 4.43 -4.67
C GLY A 89 -21.99 3.64 -5.96
N ASN A 90 -20.74 3.49 -6.43
CA ASN A 90 -20.45 2.65 -7.58
C ASN A 90 -20.59 1.17 -7.21
N VAL A 91 -21.05 0.40 -8.19
CA VAL A 91 -21.19 -1.05 -8.09
C VAL A 91 -20.44 -1.68 -9.24
N TYR A 92 -19.63 -2.69 -8.94
CA TYR A 92 -18.89 -3.46 -9.95
C TYR A 92 -19.32 -4.92 -9.87
N THR A 93 -19.56 -5.55 -11.01
CA THR A 93 -19.90 -6.96 -11.11
C THR A 93 -18.89 -7.71 -11.96
N LEU A 94 -18.34 -8.78 -11.41
CA LEU A 94 -17.66 -9.82 -12.18
C LEU A 94 -18.64 -10.96 -12.42
N LYS A 95 -18.96 -11.21 -13.68
CA LYS A 95 -19.72 -12.39 -14.12
C LYS A 95 -18.76 -13.36 -14.79
N LYS A 96 -18.65 -14.57 -14.25
CA LYS A 96 -17.70 -15.57 -14.73
C LYS A 96 -18.38 -16.90 -15.08
N PRO A 97 -18.29 -17.41 -16.32
CA PRO A 97 -18.76 -18.74 -16.68
C PRO A 97 -18.08 -19.83 -15.85
N PHE A 98 -18.83 -20.87 -15.46
CA PHE A 98 -18.29 -22.00 -14.70
C PHE A 98 -17.15 -22.72 -15.43
N GLY A 99 -17.17 -22.70 -16.76
CA GLY A 99 -16.14 -23.30 -17.62
C GLY A 99 -14.76 -22.61 -17.52
N GLU A 100 -14.70 -21.37 -17.03
CA GLU A 100 -13.45 -20.63 -16.88
C GLU A 100 -12.74 -20.91 -15.54
N TYR A 101 -13.41 -21.59 -14.61
CA TYR A 101 -12.75 -22.08 -13.40
C TYR A 101 -11.96 -23.37 -13.68
N VAL A 102 -11.09 -23.74 -12.75
CA VAL A 102 -10.36 -25.01 -12.82
C VAL A 102 -11.36 -26.15 -12.86
N GLN A 103 -11.26 -26.99 -13.90
CA GLN A 103 -12.17 -28.10 -14.08
C GLN A 103 -11.79 -29.27 -13.17
N PRO A 104 -12.77 -29.88 -12.49
CA PRO A 104 -12.52 -30.98 -11.55
C PRO A 104 -12.21 -32.30 -12.26
N GLU A 105 -11.23 -33.04 -11.75
CA GLU A 105 -11.02 -34.46 -12.03
C GLU A 105 -11.98 -35.28 -11.17
N LEU A 106 -12.82 -36.11 -11.79
CA LEU A 106 -13.75 -36.97 -11.06
C LEU A 106 -13.01 -38.20 -10.52
N LEU A 107 -13.26 -38.55 -9.27
CA LEU A 107 -12.65 -39.67 -8.59
C LEU A 107 -13.70 -40.74 -8.23
N PRO A 108 -13.30 -42.02 -8.13
CA PRO A 108 -14.24 -43.11 -7.88
C PRO A 108 -14.76 -43.16 -6.43
N ASP A 109 -14.09 -42.47 -5.50
CA ASP A 109 -14.45 -42.47 -4.08
C ASP A 109 -15.86 -41.92 -3.84
N THR A 110 -16.52 -42.51 -2.83
CA THR A 110 -17.82 -42.04 -2.34
C THR A 110 -17.82 -41.91 -0.82
N ALA A 111 -18.68 -41.04 -0.31
CA ALA A 111 -18.89 -40.84 1.12
C ALA A 111 -20.35 -40.45 1.39
N THR A 112 -20.84 -40.71 2.60
CA THR A 112 -22.17 -40.26 3.02
C THR A 112 -22.06 -39.01 3.88
N ILE A 113 -22.68 -37.91 3.46
CA ILE A 113 -22.69 -36.64 4.19
C ILE A 113 -24.15 -36.21 4.38
N LEU A 114 -24.56 -36.00 5.64
CA LEU A 114 -25.96 -35.71 6.02
C LEU A 114 -26.98 -36.71 5.47
N GLY A 115 -26.58 -37.97 5.28
CA GLY A 115 -27.44 -39.04 4.75
C GLY A 115 -27.49 -39.13 3.22
N TYR A 116 -26.81 -38.25 2.48
CA TYR A 116 -26.73 -38.27 1.03
C TYR A 116 -25.44 -38.91 0.53
N VAL A 117 -25.51 -39.68 -0.55
CA VAL A 117 -24.31 -40.24 -1.18
C VAL A 117 -23.63 -39.13 -1.98
N CYS A 118 -22.36 -38.90 -1.67
CA CYS A 118 -21.49 -37.94 -2.35
C CYS A 118 -20.44 -38.68 -3.16
N LYS A 119 -20.18 -38.17 -4.38
CA LYS A 119 -19.03 -38.51 -5.21
C LYS A 119 -17.88 -37.57 -4.90
N LYS A 120 -16.66 -38.03 -5.14
CA LYS A 120 -15.44 -37.23 -4.98
C LYS A 120 -14.97 -36.63 -6.29
N ALA A 121 -14.45 -35.42 -6.22
CA ALA A 121 -13.67 -34.79 -7.27
C ALA A 121 -12.43 -34.12 -6.69
N LYS A 122 -11.43 -33.88 -7.54
CA LYS A 122 -10.17 -33.23 -7.18
C LYS A 122 -9.90 -32.05 -8.11
N LEU A 123 -9.44 -30.95 -7.53
CA LEU A 123 -8.93 -29.78 -8.25
C LEU A 123 -7.53 -29.47 -7.77
N PHE A 124 -6.73 -28.90 -8.66
CA PHE A 124 -5.41 -28.37 -8.33
C PHE A 124 -5.39 -26.86 -8.62
N ILE A 125 -5.41 -26.04 -7.56
CA ILE A 125 -5.53 -24.59 -7.66
C ILE A 125 -4.34 -23.94 -6.97
N ARG A 126 -3.42 -23.35 -7.76
CA ARG A 126 -2.23 -22.64 -7.26
C ARG A 126 -1.47 -23.47 -6.21
N SER A 127 -1.08 -24.69 -6.59
CA SER A 127 -0.38 -25.68 -5.74
C SER A 127 -1.20 -26.29 -4.59
N ASN A 128 -2.47 -25.91 -4.43
CA ASN A 128 -3.34 -26.52 -3.43
C ASN A 128 -4.12 -27.67 -4.06
N THR A 129 -4.11 -28.82 -3.39
CA THR A 129 -5.04 -29.90 -3.72
C THR A 129 -6.35 -29.64 -3.00
N ILE A 130 -7.43 -29.56 -3.77
CA ILE A 130 -8.78 -29.36 -3.27
C ILE A 130 -9.59 -30.61 -3.58
N GLU A 131 -10.05 -31.32 -2.56
CA GLU A 131 -10.98 -32.44 -2.71
C GLU A 131 -12.39 -31.94 -2.45
N VAL A 132 -13.32 -32.30 -3.33
CA VAL A 132 -14.71 -31.85 -3.30
C VAL A 132 -15.60 -33.07 -3.23
N TRP A 133 -16.52 -33.09 -2.28
CA TRP A 133 -17.54 -34.13 -2.16
C TRP A 133 -18.90 -33.52 -2.47
N TYR A 134 -19.57 -34.06 -3.48
CA TYR A 134 -20.78 -33.48 -4.05
C TYR A 134 -21.85 -34.55 -4.34
N THR A 135 -23.11 -34.17 -4.29
CA THR A 135 -24.24 -35.05 -4.64
C THR A 135 -25.04 -34.51 -5.82
N ASN A 136 -25.57 -35.42 -6.64
CA ASN A 136 -26.52 -35.14 -7.72
C ASN A 136 -27.93 -35.70 -7.42
N GLU A 137 -28.14 -36.28 -6.23
CA GLU A 137 -29.42 -36.89 -5.84
C GLU A 137 -30.48 -35.83 -5.52
N LEU A 138 -30.04 -34.60 -5.24
CA LEU A 138 -30.89 -33.48 -4.85
C LEU A 138 -31.17 -32.56 -6.05
N ALA A 139 -32.35 -31.93 -6.05
CA ALA A 139 -32.67 -30.85 -6.99
C ALA A 139 -31.81 -29.59 -6.76
N LEU A 140 -31.29 -29.43 -5.55
CA LEU A 140 -30.37 -28.37 -5.15
C LEU A 140 -29.01 -28.49 -5.85
N LYS A 141 -28.44 -27.36 -6.29
CA LYS A 141 -27.09 -27.28 -6.83
C LYS A 141 -26.38 -26.05 -6.26
N GLY A 142 -25.07 -26.15 -6.05
CA GLY A 142 -24.26 -25.04 -5.57
C GLY A 142 -23.09 -25.51 -4.73
N THR A 143 -22.31 -24.55 -4.26
CA THR A 143 -21.03 -24.83 -3.58
C THR A 143 -20.77 -23.81 -2.47
N PRO A 144 -20.13 -24.21 -1.37
CA PRO A 144 -19.66 -23.27 -0.34
C PRO A 144 -18.47 -22.40 -0.79
N SER A 145 -18.06 -22.49 -2.06
CA SER A 145 -17.07 -21.58 -2.65
C SER A 145 -17.35 -21.46 -4.14
N ILE A 146 -17.85 -20.31 -4.59
CA ILE A 146 -18.35 -20.10 -5.96
C ILE A 146 -17.33 -20.40 -7.08
N THR A 147 -16.03 -20.39 -6.75
CA THR A 147 -14.93 -20.68 -7.68
C THR A 147 -14.50 -22.15 -7.70
N ILE A 148 -15.04 -22.99 -6.80
CA ILE A 148 -14.66 -24.40 -6.64
C ILE A 148 -15.83 -25.29 -7.05
N ALA A 149 -15.69 -25.90 -8.22
CA ALA A 149 -16.62 -26.87 -8.78
C ALA A 149 -18.12 -26.46 -8.77
N PRO A 150 -18.48 -25.20 -9.13
CA PRO A 150 -19.86 -24.72 -9.02
C PRO A 150 -20.88 -25.48 -9.89
N GLY A 151 -20.42 -26.22 -10.91
CA GLY A 151 -21.26 -26.99 -11.82
C GLY A 151 -21.45 -28.48 -11.49
N LEU A 152 -20.80 -29.03 -10.46
CA LEU A 152 -20.80 -30.49 -10.23
C LEU A 152 -22.09 -31.05 -9.62
N GLY A 153 -22.85 -30.25 -8.86
CA GLY A 153 -23.99 -30.70 -8.07
C GLY A 153 -24.15 -29.84 -6.82
N LEU A 154 -24.71 -30.38 -5.75
CA LEU A 154 -24.60 -29.76 -4.43
C LEU A 154 -23.32 -30.25 -3.74
N VAL A 155 -22.34 -29.36 -3.57
CA VAL A 155 -21.11 -29.64 -2.84
C VAL A 155 -21.39 -29.61 -1.34
N LEU A 156 -21.17 -30.74 -0.66
CA LEU A 156 -21.40 -30.87 0.79
C LEU A 156 -20.11 -30.82 1.60
N LYS A 157 -18.94 -31.04 0.98
CA LYS A 157 -17.65 -30.92 1.67
C LYS A 157 -16.55 -30.49 0.70
N ILE A 158 -15.68 -29.60 1.17
CA ILE A 158 -14.42 -29.23 0.54
C ILE A 158 -13.30 -29.49 1.52
N VAL A 159 -12.24 -30.16 1.09
CA VAL A 159 -11.00 -30.38 1.84
C VAL A 159 -9.86 -29.73 1.09
N ARG A 160 -9.19 -28.76 1.70
CA ARG A 160 -7.99 -28.13 1.17
C ARG A 160 -6.77 -28.72 1.85
N ASN A 161 -5.84 -29.24 1.03
CA ASN A 161 -4.56 -29.82 1.44
C ASN A 161 -4.67 -30.87 2.56
N GLY A 162 -5.78 -31.62 2.59
CA GLY A 162 -6.02 -32.68 3.56
C GLY A 162 -6.29 -32.23 5.00
N ASN A 163 -6.27 -30.93 5.30
CA ASN A 163 -6.34 -30.46 6.69
C ASN A 163 -7.37 -29.36 6.98
N SER A 164 -7.75 -28.54 6.00
CA SER A 164 -8.76 -27.49 6.15
C SER A 164 -10.04 -27.93 5.48
N GLU A 165 -11.11 -28.09 6.26
CA GLU A 165 -12.39 -28.57 5.77
C GLU A 165 -13.49 -27.54 5.93
N THR A 166 -14.31 -27.42 4.88
CA THR A 166 -15.64 -26.79 4.91
C THR A 166 -16.66 -27.89 4.68
N ILE A 167 -17.56 -28.14 5.63
CA ILE A 167 -18.49 -29.27 5.57
C ILE A 167 -19.91 -28.85 5.95
N ALA A 168 -20.90 -29.31 5.19
CA ALA A 168 -22.31 -29.11 5.45
C ALA A 168 -22.71 -29.75 6.78
N LYS A 169 -23.38 -28.96 7.63
CA LYS A 169 -23.90 -29.37 8.94
C LYS A 169 -25.41 -29.54 8.94
N LYS A 170 -26.12 -28.80 8.08
CA LYS A 170 -27.58 -28.80 8.04
C LYS A 170 -28.08 -28.37 6.66
N ILE A 171 -29.17 -28.99 6.20
CA ILE A 171 -29.95 -28.58 5.03
C ILE A 171 -31.38 -28.31 5.52
N GLU A 172 -31.85 -27.08 5.35
CA GLU A 172 -33.18 -26.64 5.77
C GLU A 172 -34.05 -26.32 4.56
N TYR A 173 -34.91 -27.27 4.18
CA TYR A 173 -35.86 -27.07 3.09
C TYR A 173 -37.02 -26.18 3.54
N ARG A 174 -37.17 -25.03 2.87
CA ARG A 174 -38.26 -24.09 3.06
C ARG A 174 -38.34 -23.12 1.91
N LYS A 175 -39.48 -22.45 1.78
CA LYS A 175 -39.62 -21.31 0.88
C LYS A 175 -38.64 -20.21 1.29
N ILE A 176 -37.84 -19.75 0.33
CA ILE A 176 -36.91 -18.63 0.50
C ILE A 176 -37.62 -17.34 0.11
N THR A 177 -37.47 -16.31 0.94
CA THR A 177 -37.97 -14.96 0.63
C THR A 177 -36.94 -14.18 -0.20
N SER A 178 -37.40 -13.19 -0.98
CA SER A 178 -36.47 -12.32 -1.72
C SER A 178 -35.47 -11.59 -0.83
N ALA A 179 -35.85 -11.28 0.41
CA ALA A 179 -34.97 -10.66 1.40
C ALA A 179 -33.87 -11.61 1.89
N GLU A 180 -34.17 -12.91 2.03
CA GLU A 180 -33.18 -13.93 2.40
C GLU A 180 -32.23 -14.24 1.25
N LEU A 181 -32.74 -14.38 0.01
CA LEU A 181 -31.88 -14.61 -1.16
C LEU A 181 -31.01 -13.38 -1.49
N ALA A 182 -31.49 -12.18 -1.13
CA ALA A 182 -30.81 -10.90 -1.32
C ALA A 182 -30.18 -10.74 -2.73
N TRP A 183 -30.90 -11.21 -3.76
CA TRP A 183 -30.40 -11.17 -5.13
C TRP A 183 -30.14 -9.73 -5.58
N PRO A 184 -29.02 -9.43 -6.26
CA PRO A 184 -28.62 -8.06 -6.54
C PRO A 184 -29.62 -7.41 -7.49
N THR A 185 -30.24 -6.30 -7.07
CA THR A 185 -31.14 -5.49 -7.91
C THR A 185 -30.37 -4.46 -8.74
N ASN A 186 -29.13 -4.16 -8.36
CA ASN A 186 -28.18 -3.32 -9.09
C ASN A 186 -26.88 -4.10 -9.29
N THR A 187 -26.45 -4.26 -10.53
CA THR A 187 -25.19 -4.94 -10.88
C THR A 187 -24.10 -3.94 -11.32
N GLY A 188 -24.43 -2.65 -11.43
CA GLY A 188 -23.52 -1.62 -11.89
C GLY A 188 -22.73 -2.02 -13.14
N GLN A 189 -21.43 -1.74 -13.14
CA GLN A 189 -20.54 -1.99 -14.27
C GLN A 189 -20.06 -3.44 -14.29
N LEU A 190 -20.27 -4.15 -15.41
CA LEU A 190 -19.59 -5.42 -15.66
C LEU A 190 -18.12 -5.19 -15.99
N VAL A 191 -17.23 -5.90 -15.30
CA VAL A 191 -15.77 -5.80 -15.44
C VAL A 191 -15.12 -7.18 -15.53
N ASP A 192 -13.91 -7.24 -16.08
CA ASP A 192 -13.12 -8.47 -16.13
C ASP A 192 -12.49 -8.82 -14.77
N ASP A 193 -11.86 -10.01 -14.67
CA ASP A 193 -11.23 -10.51 -13.44
C ASP A 193 -10.20 -9.51 -12.87
N ALA A 194 -9.37 -8.91 -13.73
CA ALA A 194 -8.26 -8.05 -13.29
C ALA A 194 -8.79 -6.72 -12.75
N ALA A 195 -9.72 -6.10 -13.47
CA ALA A 195 -10.39 -4.87 -13.06
C ALA A 195 -11.22 -5.09 -11.79
N TYR A 196 -11.95 -6.21 -11.66
CA TYR A 196 -12.70 -6.53 -10.45
C TYR A 196 -11.77 -6.66 -9.23
N MET A 197 -10.68 -7.42 -9.37
CA MET A 197 -9.70 -7.58 -8.30
C MET A 197 -9.06 -6.24 -7.90
N ARG A 198 -8.83 -5.34 -8.85
CA ARG A 198 -8.37 -3.99 -8.56
C ARG A 198 -9.37 -3.22 -7.70
N GLN A 199 -10.66 -3.24 -8.05
CA GLN A 199 -11.71 -2.58 -7.26
C GLN A 199 -11.84 -3.19 -5.86
N VAL A 200 -11.75 -4.52 -5.73
CA VAL A 200 -11.75 -5.20 -4.43
C VAL A 200 -10.59 -4.72 -3.57
N ILE A 201 -9.37 -4.62 -4.12
CA ILE A 201 -8.19 -4.13 -3.39
C ILE A 201 -8.39 -2.67 -2.98
N ASP A 202 -8.77 -1.80 -3.91
CA ASP A 202 -8.92 -0.37 -3.67
C ASP A 202 -10.07 -0.06 -2.70
N SER A 203 -11.07 -0.94 -2.58
CA SER A 203 -12.17 -0.80 -1.61
C SER A 203 -11.74 -1.00 -0.14
N ARG A 204 -10.52 -1.49 0.10
CA ARG A 204 -10.01 -1.85 1.44
C ARG A 204 -9.30 -0.70 2.15
N TYR A 205 -8.93 0.36 1.44
CA TYR A 205 -8.17 1.49 1.99
C TYR A 205 -8.60 2.79 1.30
N THR A 206 -8.33 3.93 1.93
CA THR A 206 -8.64 5.23 1.33
C THR A 206 -7.41 5.76 0.59
N THR A 207 -7.61 6.29 -0.61
CA THR A 207 -6.56 7.02 -1.34
C THR A 207 -6.95 8.48 -1.45
N LEU A 208 -6.07 9.37 -0.99
CA LEU A 208 -6.19 10.82 -1.13
C LEU A 208 -5.15 11.28 -2.17
N PRO A 209 -5.57 11.61 -3.41
CA PRO A 209 -4.67 12.15 -4.41
C PRO A 209 -4.30 13.60 -4.09
N VAL A 210 -3.01 13.94 -4.16
CA VAL A 210 -2.48 15.30 -3.96
C VAL A 210 -2.13 15.93 -5.31
N PHE A 211 -1.34 15.22 -6.12
CA PHE A 211 -0.93 15.64 -7.47
C PHE A 211 -1.24 14.54 -8.47
N SER A 212 -1.60 14.91 -9.70
CA SER A 212 -1.93 13.96 -10.77
C SER A 212 -1.30 14.42 -12.08
N GLN A 213 -0.27 13.69 -12.52
CA GLN A 213 0.48 13.96 -13.75
C GLN A 213 1.01 15.41 -13.85
N GLU A 214 1.32 16.02 -12.71
CA GLU A 214 1.78 17.41 -12.62
C GLU A 214 3.21 17.54 -13.12
N GLN A 215 3.46 18.57 -13.93
CA GLN A 215 4.78 18.79 -14.52
C GLN A 215 5.69 19.59 -13.58
N ILE A 216 6.90 19.07 -13.39
CA ILE A 216 8.00 19.73 -12.67
C ILE A 216 9.13 19.95 -13.67
N SER A 217 9.37 21.20 -14.07
CA SER A 217 10.37 21.52 -15.10
C SER A 217 10.89 22.95 -14.98
N TRP A 218 12.11 23.18 -15.46
CA TRP A 218 12.70 24.52 -15.46
C TRP A 218 12.12 25.41 -16.55
N GLY A 219 11.75 26.62 -16.17
CA GLY A 219 11.05 27.58 -17.01
C GLY A 219 9.52 27.43 -16.96
N ASN A 220 8.97 26.47 -16.20
CA ASN A 220 7.54 26.35 -15.97
C ASN A 220 7.07 27.34 -14.90
N ASN A 221 7.08 28.63 -15.26
CA ASN A 221 6.73 29.76 -14.40
C ASN A 221 5.24 30.08 -14.49
N ALA A 222 4.37 29.10 -14.24
CA ALA A 222 2.94 29.35 -14.18
C ALA A 222 2.64 30.47 -13.16
N ILE A 223 1.72 31.37 -13.51
CA ILE A 223 1.27 32.39 -12.57
C ILE A 223 0.52 31.69 -11.45
N ASN A 224 1.06 31.78 -10.25
CA ASN A 224 0.44 31.17 -9.08
C ASN A 224 -0.90 31.84 -8.74
N PRO A 225 -1.88 31.07 -8.23
CA PRO A 225 -3.12 31.63 -7.71
C PRO A 225 -2.85 32.73 -6.67
N ALA A 226 -3.70 33.75 -6.66
CA ALA A 226 -3.60 34.82 -5.66
C ALA A 226 -3.98 34.29 -4.27
N GLY A 227 -3.13 34.58 -3.28
CA GLY A 227 -3.31 34.14 -1.89
C GLY A 227 -3.13 32.64 -1.70
N GLU A 228 -3.53 32.16 -0.52
CA GLU A 228 -3.50 30.73 -0.19
C GLU A 228 -4.85 30.08 -0.53
N GLN A 229 -4.85 29.14 -1.47
CA GLN A 229 -6.05 28.43 -1.91
C GLN A 229 -5.89 26.94 -1.71
N LEU A 230 -6.95 26.30 -1.22
CA LEU A 230 -7.02 24.84 -1.10
C LEU A 230 -7.07 24.18 -2.48
N ASP A 231 -6.38 23.05 -2.60
CA ASP A 231 -6.37 22.14 -3.73
C ASP A 231 -5.88 22.72 -5.08
N GLN A 232 -5.32 23.93 -5.07
CA GLN A 232 -4.65 24.53 -6.22
C GLN A 232 -3.15 24.22 -6.24
N THR A 233 -2.62 23.92 -7.42
CA THR A 233 -1.17 23.67 -7.62
C THR A 233 -0.45 25.01 -7.85
N TYR A 234 0.60 25.24 -7.07
CA TYR A 234 1.52 26.37 -7.16
C TYR A 234 2.86 25.88 -7.70
N HIS A 235 3.51 26.68 -8.55
CA HIS A 235 4.84 26.44 -9.10
C HIS A 235 5.83 27.48 -8.56
N TYR A 236 6.94 27.02 -8.00
CA TYR A 236 8.01 27.85 -7.47
C TYR A 236 9.37 27.39 -8.01
N ALA A 237 10.41 28.16 -7.70
CA ALA A 237 11.79 27.88 -8.10
C ALA A 237 11.95 27.56 -9.60
N GLY A 238 11.38 28.42 -10.44
CA GLY A 238 11.43 28.25 -11.88
C GLY A 238 10.55 27.11 -12.43
N GLY A 239 9.68 26.52 -11.59
CA GLY A 239 8.87 25.34 -11.93
C GLY A 239 9.43 24.00 -11.44
N THR A 240 10.58 24.01 -10.74
CA THR A 240 11.22 22.79 -10.20
C THR A 240 10.65 22.33 -8.85
N LEU A 241 9.77 23.14 -8.27
CA LEU A 241 9.02 22.84 -7.05
C LEU A 241 7.54 23.10 -7.28
N ILE A 242 6.71 22.09 -7.04
CA ILE A 242 5.25 22.24 -6.97
C ILE A 242 4.78 22.17 -5.52
N LEU A 243 3.73 22.92 -5.19
CA LEU A 243 3.19 23.02 -3.85
C LEU A 243 1.65 23.08 -3.90
N LYS A 244 0.97 22.43 -2.96
CA LYS A 244 -0.49 22.46 -2.83
C LYS A 244 -0.89 22.45 -1.37
N LYS A 245 -1.82 23.34 -1.00
CA LYS A 245 -2.48 23.29 0.31
C LYS A 245 -3.59 22.26 0.23
N VAL A 246 -3.53 21.23 1.06
CA VAL A 246 -4.51 20.13 1.07
C VAL A 246 -5.08 19.97 2.46
N LYS A 247 -6.27 19.37 2.54
CA LYS A 247 -6.89 18.97 3.81
C LYS A 247 -6.73 17.46 4.02
N LEU A 248 -5.90 17.07 4.98
CA LEU A 248 -5.65 15.67 5.34
C LEU A 248 -6.55 15.24 6.52
N PRO A 249 -7.04 14.00 6.54
CA PRO A 249 -7.85 13.47 7.64
C PRO A 249 -7.05 13.41 8.95
N ALA A 250 -7.75 13.42 10.08
CA ALA A 250 -7.15 13.13 11.37
C ALA A 250 -6.77 11.63 11.44
N PRO A 251 -5.64 11.27 12.07
CA PRO A 251 -5.21 9.88 12.18
C PRO A 251 -6.22 9.02 12.92
N GLN A 252 -6.45 7.80 12.42
CA GLN A 252 -7.28 6.81 13.10
C GLN A 252 -6.43 5.80 13.88
N LYS A 253 -6.99 5.24 14.95
CA LYS A 253 -6.30 4.24 15.79
C LYS A 253 -5.96 3.00 14.94
N GLY A 254 -4.71 2.55 14.99
CA GLY A 254 -4.20 1.42 14.21
C GLY A 254 -4.02 1.68 12.70
N GLU A 255 -4.43 2.85 12.19
CA GLU A 255 -4.27 3.19 10.77
C GLU A 255 -2.79 3.29 10.39
N THR A 256 -2.48 2.85 9.16
CA THR A 256 -1.15 3.00 8.57
C THR A 256 -1.24 3.95 7.39
N LEU A 257 -0.33 4.93 7.34
CA LEU A 257 -0.26 5.95 6.29
C LEU A 257 0.93 5.69 5.37
N PHE A 258 0.68 5.61 4.06
CA PHE A 258 1.73 5.57 3.05
C PHE A 258 1.69 6.81 2.15
N ALA A 259 2.86 7.34 1.79
CA ALA A 259 3.00 8.22 0.63
C ALA A 259 3.42 7.38 -0.58
N GLU A 260 2.75 7.59 -1.72
CA GLU A 260 3.06 6.95 -3.00
C GLU A 260 3.23 8.03 -4.07
N LEU A 261 4.45 8.14 -4.62
CA LEU A 261 4.81 9.05 -5.71
C LEU A 261 5.17 8.23 -6.95
N THR A 262 4.45 8.42 -8.05
CA THR A 262 4.82 7.90 -9.36
C THR A 262 5.50 9.00 -10.17
N GLN A 263 6.63 8.70 -10.80
CA GLN A 263 7.42 9.67 -11.56
C GLN A 263 7.77 9.16 -12.96
N TYR A 264 7.73 10.08 -13.92
CA TYR A 264 8.07 9.88 -15.33
C TYR A 264 9.07 10.95 -15.77
N SER A 265 10.06 10.63 -16.61
CA SER A 265 10.73 11.68 -17.36
C SER A 265 9.75 12.20 -18.41
N ASN A 266 9.76 13.52 -18.60
CA ASN A 266 9.04 14.21 -19.66
C ASN A 266 10.01 15.03 -20.53
N GLY A 267 11.31 14.71 -20.46
CA GLY A 267 12.37 15.36 -21.22
C GLY A 267 13.75 15.25 -20.56
N ASP A 268 13.79 15.28 -19.22
CA ASP A 268 15.07 15.22 -18.50
C ASP A 268 15.69 13.81 -18.52
N ALA A 269 16.95 13.72 -18.96
CA ALA A 269 17.70 12.47 -19.07
C ALA A 269 18.42 12.08 -17.77
N TYR A 270 18.57 12.99 -16.80
CA TYR A 270 19.45 12.84 -15.66
C TYR A 270 18.75 12.24 -14.42
N ASP A 271 19.55 11.71 -13.51
CA ASP A 271 19.18 11.26 -12.18
C ASP A 271 19.15 12.43 -11.19
N ARG A 272 17.95 12.96 -10.94
CA ARG A 272 17.76 14.17 -10.13
C ARG A 272 17.42 13.85 -8.70
N THR A 273 17.91 14.70 -7.78
CA THR A 273 17.42 14.71 -6.40
C THR A 273 15.97 15.15 -6.38
N GLY A 274 15.13 14.38 -5.69
CA GLY A 274 13.74 14.68 -5.46
C GLY A 274 13.37 14.62 -3.98
N SER A 275 12.41 15.44 -3.58
CA SER A 275 11.90 15.49 -2.21
C SER A 275 10.39 15.70 -2.20
N VAL A 276 9.66 14.87 -1.47
CA VAL A 276 8.28 15.14 -1.07
C VAL A 276 8.33 15.69 0.35
N PHE A 277 7.73 16.85 0.59
CA PHE A 277 7.87 17.53 1.87
C PHE A 277 6.58 18.24 2.30
N MET A 278 6.50 18.54 3.59
CA MET A 278 5.49 19.41 4.19
C MET A 278 6.16 20.70 4.69
N ILE A 279 5.50 21.85 4.53
CA ILE A 279 5.97 23.13 5.08
C ILE A 279 5.25 23.41 6.42
N PRO A 280 5.96 23.36 7.57
CA PRO A 280 5.43 23.83 8.83
C PRO A 280 5.09 25.32 8.78
N VAL A 281 3.90 25.70 9.24
CA VAL A 281 3.42 27.09 9.31
C VAL A 281 3.03 27.52 10.73
N ASP A 282 3.39 26.70 11.72
CA ASP A 282 3.09 26.92 13.14
C ASP A 282 4.06 27.90 13.83
N LYS A 283 4.93 28.56 13.06
CA LYS A 283 5.85 29.61 13.52
C LYS A 283 5.69 30.89 12.69
N ALA A 284 6.24 32.00 13.21
CA ALA A 284 6.13 33.31 12.58
C ALA A 284 6.75 33.38 11.17
N THR A 285 7.77 32.56 10.90
CA THR A 285 8.38 32.39 9.59
C THR A 285 8.36 30.92 9.20
N SER A 286 8.12 30.66 7.91
CA SER A 286 8.04 29.33 7.33
C SER A 286 8.85 29.23 6.04
N PHE A 287 9.03 28.02 5.51
CA PHE A 287 9.64 27.86 4.19
C PHE A 287 8.81 28.50 3.07
N LEU A 288 7.50 28.70 3.29
CA LEU A 288 6.60 29.38 2.37
C LEU A 288 6.99 30.85 2.18
N ASP A 289 7.50 31.51 3.22
CA ASP A 289 8.03 32.87 3.09
C ASP A 289 9.21 32.92 2.13
N GLY A 290 10.09 31.93 2.16
CA GLY A 290 11.19 31.79 1.20
C GLY A 290 10.67 31.66 -0.24
N LEU A 291 9.65 30.85 -0.44
CA LEU A 291 9.04 30.64 -1.76
C LEU A 291 8.33 31.90 -2.30
N GLN A 292 7.64 32.64 -1.42
CA GLN A 292 6.81 33.79 -1.81
C GLN A 292 7.58 35.12 -1.87
N LYS A 293 8.53 35.32 -0.95
CA LYS A 293 9.24 36.59 -0.76
C LYS A 293 10.72 36.50 -1.18
N GLY A 294 11.18 35.32 -1.56
CA GLY A 294 12.56 35.04 -1.96
C GLY A 294 13.38 34.43 -0.82
N VAL A 295 14.46 33.74 -1.19
CA VAL A 295 15.29 32.94 -0.27
C VAL A 295 15.87 33.74 0.91
N GLY A 296 16.04 35.06 0.75
CA GLY A 296 16.51 35.96 1.81
C GLY A 296 15.54 36.14 2.98
N ALA A 297 14.27 35.71 2.85
CA ALA A 297 13.31 35.71 3.95
C ALA A 297 13.55 34.55 4.95
N LEU A 298 14.33 33.55 4.57
CA LEU A 298 14.64 32.41 5.44
C LEU A 298 15.77 32.76 6.42
N PRO A 299 15.75 32.19 7.64
CA PRO A 299 16.84 32.39 8.60
C PRO A 299 18.17 31.86 8.04
N LEU A 300 19.26 32.52 8.41
CA LEU A 300 20.60 32.20 7.92
C LEU A 300 21.37 31.36 8.94
N PHE A 301 21.96 30.27 8.47
CA PHE A 301 23.01 29.52 9.15
C PHE A 301 24.37 29.93 8.56
N THR A 302 25.29 30.40 9.39
CA THR A 302 26.65 30.78 8.94
C THR A 302 27.62 29.71 9.38
N ALA A 303 28.30 29.06 8.42
CA ALA A 303 29.27 28.01 8.72
C ALA A 303 30.71 28.54 8.77
N ALA A 304 31.62 27.77 9.34
CA ALA A 304 33.05 28.08 9.44
C ALA A 304 33.75 28.22 8.09
N ASN A 305 33.13 27.77 6.98
CA ASN A 305 33.64 28.03 5.63
C ASN A 305 33.34 29.44 5.09
N GLY A 306 32.64 30.28 5.86
CA GLY A 306 32.30 31.66 5.52
C GLY A 306 31.05 31.81 4.65
N LYS A 307 30.42 30.71 4.21
CA LYS A 307 29.15 30.74 3.48
C LYS A 307 27.96 30.90 4.42
N LYS A 308 26.87 31.40 3.85
CA LYS A 308 25.57 31.54 4.51
C LYS A 308 24.56 30.62 3.85
N TYR A 309 23.84 29.86 4.64
CA TYR A 309 22.87 28.87 4.19
C TYR A 309 21.48 29.22 4.69
N GLN A 310 20.48 29.09 3.82
CA GLN A 310 19.14 29.61 4.07
C GLN A 310 18.22 28.48 4.55
N GLY A 311 17.53 28.68 5.68
CA GLY A 311 16.48 27.79 6.17
C GLY A 311 16.92 26.40 6.60
N MET A 312 18.21 26.17 6.90
CA MET A 312 18.72 24.82 7.19
C MET A 312 18.33 24.27 8.56
N VAL A 313 18.19 25.12 9.58
CA VAL A 313 18.01 24.70 10.97
C VAL A 313 16.80 25.39 11.60
N ALA A 314 16.15 24.70 12.55
CA ALA A 314 15.11 25.28 13.37
C ALA A 314 15.64 26.46 14.20
N THR A 315 14.76 27.43 14.43
CA THR A 315 14.97 28.56 15.35
C THR A 315 13.70 28.75 16.18
N ASP A 316 13.70 29.69 17.12
CA ASP A 316 12.50 30.01 17.91
C ASP A 316 11.29 30.37 17.03
N ASN A 317 11.56 30.97 15.86
CA ASN A 317 10.57 31.54 14.95
C ASN A 317 10.46 30.82 13.59
N TYR A 318 11.18 29.71 13.39
CA TYR A 318 11.19 29.01 12.11
C TYR A 318 11.39 27.50 12.29
N LEU A 319 10.67 26.72 11.50
CA LEU A 319 10.91 25.30 11.33
C LEU A 319 11.27 25.00 9.86
N PRO A 320 12.32 24.20 9.60
CA PRO A 320 12.65 23.74 8.25
C PRO A 320 11.56 22.83 7.69
N ALA A 321 11.54 22.68 6.36
CA ALA A 321 10.59 21.79 5.70
C ALA A 321 10.75 20.35 6.21
N LEU A 322 9.63 19.72 6.58
CA LEU A 322 9.57 18.32 7.00
C LEU A 322 9.64 17.43 5.75
N GLU A 323 10.72 16.70 5.57
CA GLU A 323 10.86 15.80 4.44
C GLU A 323 10.13 14.46 4.68
N ILE A 324 9.11 14.21 3.86
CA ILE A 324 8.30 12.99 3.89
C ILE A 324 9.06 11.88 3.17
N LEU A 325 9.44 12.11 1.91
CA LEU A 325 10.21 11.18 1.08
C LEU A 325 11.43 11.89 0.50
N ARG A 326 12.59 11.24 0.50
CA ARG A 326 13.68 11.57 -0.42
C ARG A 326 13.77 10.51 -1.50
N PHE A 327 13.84 10.93 -2.74
CA PHE A 327 13.92 10.03 -3.89
C PHE A 327 14.86 10.56 -4.95
N PHE A 328 15.23 9.69 -5.88
CA PHE A 328 16.10 10.01 -7.00
C PHE A 328 15.46 9.53 -8.27
N THR A 329 15.24 10.45 -9.22
CA THR A 329 14.71 10.05 -10.52
C THR A 329 15.69 9.08 -11.18
N PRO A 330 15.22 8.08 -11.93
CA PRO A 330 16.11 7.35 -12.80
C PRO A 330 16.51 8.22 -13.99
N PHE A 331 17.49 7.76 -14.75
CA PHE A 331 17.90 8.37 -16.01
C PHE A 331 16.83 8.18 -17.10
N GLY A 332 15.93 9.15 -17.27
CA GLY A 332 15.11 9.29 -18.48
C GLY A 332 13.97 8.27 -18.69
N VAL A 333 13.51 7.59 -17.63
CA VAL A 333 12.39 6.61 -17.70
C VAL A 333 11.17 7.19 -18.44
N HIS A 334 10.46 6.37 -19.20
CA HIS A 334 9.37 6.78 -20.11
C HIS A 334 9.88 7.47 -21.38
N HIS A 335 10.34 8.72 -21.27
CA HIS A 335 10.65 9.59 -22.40
C HIS A 335 11.73 9.02 -23.34
N PHE A 336 12.73 8.35 -22.77
CA PHE A 336 13.86 7.80 -23.52
C PHE A 336 13.70 6.30 -23.85
N ASN A 337 12.65 5.62 -23.37
CA ASN A 337 12.46 4.18 -23.56
C ASN A 337 12.48 3.77 -25.04
N ASN A 338 11.85 4.56 -25.91
CA ASN A 338 11.80 4.29 -27.35
C ASN A 338 13.04 4.78 -28.12
N GLN A 339 13.86 5.64 -27.50
CA GLN A 339 15.07 6.20 -28.09
C GLN A 339 16.27 5.27 -27.85
N VAL A 340 16.29 4.56 -26.72
CA VAL A 340 17.34 3.62 -26.36
C VAL A 340 16.80 2.19 -26.48
N LYS A 341 17.15 1.47 -27.55
CA LYS A 341 16.70 0.09 -27.76
C LYS A 341 17.86 -0.89 -27.57
N ILE A 342 17.73 -1.77 -26.58
CA ILE A 342 18.70 -2.82 -26.28
C ILE A 342 17.95 -4.16 -26.27
N GLN A 343 18.44 -5.15 -27.02
CA GLN A 343 17.79 -6.46 -27.10
C GLN A 343 17.72 -7.12 -25.72
N GLY A 344 16.52 -7.55 -25.33
CA GLY A 344 16.25 -8.18 -24.02
C GLY A 344 15.99 -7.19 -22.88
N TYR A 345 16.15 -5.88 -23.10
CA TYR A 345 15.86 -4.87 -22.10
C TYR A 345 14.42 -4.37 -22.28
N ASN A 346 13.60 -4.59 -21.26
CA ASN A 346 12.24 -4.06 -21.18
C ASN A 346 12.24 -2.91 -20.17
N TRP A 347 12.40 -1.69 -20.66
CA TRP A 347 12.44 -0.51 -19.80
C TRP A 347 11.12 -0.33 -19.06
N ALA A 348 11.21 0.03 -17.78
CA ALA A 348 10.05 0.43 -17.00
C ALA A 348 9.41 1.68 -17.61
N ASP A 349 8.08 1.77 -17.55
CA ASP A 349 7.36 2.96 -18.02
C ASP A 349 7.42 4.11 -17.00
N SER A 350 7.56 3.80 -15.72
CA SER A 350 7.67 4.77 -14.63
C SER A 350 8.39 4.16 -13.44
N VAL A 351 8.72 5.01 -12.45
CA VAL A 351 9.18 4.56 -11.14
C VAL A 351 8.18 5.00 -10.07
N ILE A 352 7.89 4.08 -9.14
CA ILE A 352 7.01 4.31 -8.00
C ILE A 352 7.84 4.31 -6.72
N TYR A 353 7.78 5.40 -5.98
CA TYR A 353 8.35 5.54 -4.65
C TYR A 353 7.21 5.44 -3.64
N LYS A 354 7.21 4.39 -2.83
CA LYS A 354 6.18 4.16 -1.82
C LYS A 354 6.81 3.88 -0.47
N GLN A 355 6.44 4.64 0.54
CA GLN A 355 6.99 4.48 1.89
C GLN A 355 5.88 4.56 2.93
N ASP A 356 5.99 3.71 3.96
CA ASP A 356 5.25 3.88 5.22
C ASP A 356 5.78 5.15 5.91
N ILE A 357 4.85 6.05 6.22
CA ILE A 357 5.09 7.34 6.86
C ILE A 357 4.16 7.53 8.07
N THR A 358 3.68 6.42 8.65
CA THR A 358 2.75 6.41 9.79
C THR A 358 3.32 7.18 10.98
N GLU A 359 4.65 7.24 11.12
CA GLU A 359 5.31 8.04 12.17
C GLU A 359 5.07 9.55 12.03
N LEU A 360 4.70 10.03 10.84
CA LEU A 360 4.44 11.43 10.55
C LEU A 360 2.96 11.80 10.57
N GLN A 361 2.04 10.84 10.73
CA GLN A 361 0.60 11.05 10.54
C GLN A 361 0.03 12.17 11.43
N ASN A 362 0.50 12.28 12.68
CA ASN A 362 0.06 13.32 13.62
C ASN A 362 0.50 14.73 13.18
N ARG A 363 1.47 14.83 12.26
CA ARG A 363 1.91 16.08 11.64
C ARG A 363 1.35 16.29 10.23
N LEU A 364 0.78 15.25 9.63
CA LEU A 364 0.17 15.23 8.30
C LEU A 364 -1.37 15.12 8.41
N GLN A 365 -1.97 16.07 9.14
CA GLN A 365 -3.41 16.15 9.35
C GLN A 365 -3.89 17.61 9.28
N GLY A 366 -5.17 17.81 8.97
CA GLY A 366 -5.73 19.15 8.81
C GLY A 366 -5.24 19.84 7.53
N GLU A 367 -5.27 21.17 7.50
CA GLU A 367 -4.78 21.94 6.35
C GLU A 367 -3.26 22.06 6.39
N VAL A 368 -2.59 21.45 5.41
CA VAL A 368 -1.12 21.43 5.32
C VAL A 368 -0.66 21.73 3.90
N TRP A 369 0.53 22.32 3.80
CA TRP A 369 1.22 22.55 2.53
C TRP A 369 2.09 21.35 2.17
N ILE A 370 1.75 20.64 1.10
CA ILE A 370 2.50 19.50 0.58
C ILE A 370 3.17 19.87 -0.74
N GLY A 371 4.45 19.57 -0.86
CA GLY A 371 5.23 19.89 -2.06
C GLY A 371 6.01 18.71 -2.60
N VAL A 372 6.35 18.81 -3.88
CA VAL A 372 7.30 17.94 -4.56
C VAL A 372 8.34 18.80 -5.26
N TYR A 373 9.60 18.54 -4.96
CA TYR A 373 10.77 19.13 -5.59
C TYR A 373 11.48 18.10 -6.46
N ILE A 374 11.90 18.49 -7.67
CA ILE A 374 12.87 17.74 -8.49
C ILE A 374 13.83 18.76 -9.11
N GLY A 375 15.08 18.76 -8.67
CA GLY A 375 16.11 19.70 -9.13
C GLY A 375 16.52 19.43 -10.57
N ASN A 376 16.03 20.23 -11.51
CA ASN A 376 16.34 20.07 -12.93
C ASN A 376 16.44 21.40 -13.67
N TYR A 377 17.04 21.36 -14.86
CA TYR A 377 17.18 22.50 -15.78
C TYR A 377 16.52 22.23 -17.15
N ASP A 378 15.76 21.15 -17.28
CA ASP A 378 15.11 20.76 -18.53
C ASP A 378 13.72 21.39 -18.67
N LYS A 379 13.35 21.76 -19.89
CA LYS A 379 12.04 22.38 -20.17
C LYS A 379 10.88 21.40 -20.09
N GLY A 380 11.11 20.15 -20.49
CA GLY A 380 10.15 19.05 -20.39
C GLY A 380 10.08 18.51 -18.96
N GLY A 381 11.24 18.39 -18.31
CA GLY A 381 11.42 18.00 -16.93
C GLY A 381 10.81 16.63 -16.64
N HIS A 382 9.95 16.57 -15.64
CA HIS A 382 9.33 15.35 -15.14
C HIS A 382 7.82 15.54 -14.97
N LYS A 383 7.09 14.42 -14.91
CA LYS A 383 5.71 14.39 -14.41
C LYS A 383 5.61 13.53 -13.17
N VAL A 384 4.79 13.97 -12.21
CA VAL A 384 4.56 13.24 -10.96
C VAL A 384 3.09 13.08 -10.62
N SER A 385 2.75 11.97 -9.97
CA SER A 385 1.47 11.78 -9.29
C SER A 385 1.74 11.37 -7.85
N LEU A 386 1.22 12.14 -6.88
CA LEU A 386 1.40 11.89 -5.45
C LEU A 386 0.06 11.54 -4.83
N SER A 387 0.01 10.48 -4.02
CA SER A 387 -1.16 10.12 -3.22
C SER A 387 -0.77 9.68 -1.81
N PHE A 388 -1.62 9.98 -0.84
CA PHE A 388 -1.58 9.38 0.48
C PHE A 388 -2.57 8.23 0.57
N LYS A 389 -2.12 7.08 1.10
CA LYS A 389 -2.92 5.86 1.23
C LYS A 389 -3.08 5.51 2.71
N TYR A 390 -4.33 5.47 3.14
CA TYR A 390 -4.75 5.23 4.52
C TYR A 390 -5.30 3.82 4.64
N TYR A 391 -4.51 2.93 5.22
CA TYR A 391 -4.87 1.54 5.44
C TYR A 391 -5.48 1.39 6.84
N PRO A 392 -6.74 0.94 6.97
CA PRO A 392 -7.35 0.75 8.28
C PRO A 392 -6.57 -0.35 9.04
N GLY A 393 -6.30 -0.10 10.32
CA GLY A 393 -5.69 -1.09 11.20
C GLY A 393 -6.61 -2.26 11.46
N ASP A 394 -6.02 -3.39 11.84
CA ASP A 394 -6.76 -4.48 12.45
C ASP A 394 -6.81 -4.33 13.99
N GLY A 395 -7.48 -5.27 14.68
CA GLY A 395 -7.62 -5.20 16.13
C GLY A 395 -6.30 -5.34 16.90
N GLU A 396 -5.23 -5.88 16.28
CA GLU A 396 -3.91 -6.00 16.91
C GLU A 396 -3.12 -4.69 16.80
N ASP A 397 -3.38 -3.91 15.75
CA ASP A 397 -2.71 -2.63 15.48
C ASP A 397 -3.18 -1.46 16.34
N GLU A 398 -4.34 -1.59 16.99
CA GLU A 398 -4.95 -0.51 17.76
C GLU A 398 -4.01 0.09 18.82
N ASN A 399 -3.18 -0.73 19.47
CA ASN A 399 -2.32 -0.29 20.55
C ASN A 399 -0.89 0.10 20.10
N ARG A 400 -0.65 0.24 18.79
CA ARG A 400 0.66 0.65 18.26
C ARG A 400 0.98 2.08 18.71
N PRO A 401 2.07 2.31 19.47
CA PRO A 401 2.49 3.66 19.83
C PRO A 401 2.82 4.47 18.57
N SER A 402 2.31 5.68 18.47
CA SER A 402 2.60 6.63 17.38
C SER A 402 3.19 7.90 17.98
N PRO A 403 4.21 8.54 17.37
CA PRO A 403 4.71 9.81 17.86
C PRO A 403 3.63 10.88 17.86
N ASP A 404 3.43 11.55 18.99
CA ASP A 404 2.51 12.70 19.12
C ASP A 404 3.22 14.02 18.83
N TRP A 405 4.50 14.10 19.18
CA TRP A 405 5.33 15.26 18.97
C TRP A 405 6.29 14.99 17.82
N ILE A 406 6.16 15.75 16.73
CA ILE A 406 7.02 15.69 15.55
C ILE A 406 7.54 17.10 15.25
N SER A 407 8.85 17.28 15.29
CA SER A 407 9.51 18.58 15.13
C SER A 407 10.72 18.48 14.19
N PRO A 408 10.65 19.04 12.96
CA PRO A 408 11.79 19.06 12.06
C PRO A 408 12.87 19.99 12.62
N ALA A 409 14.03 19.42 12.96
CA ALA A 409 15.13 20.15 13.57
C ALA A 409 16.06 20.77 12.52
N PHE A 410 16.31 20.06 11.42
CA PHE A 410 17.14 20.54 10.32
C PHE A 410 16.78 19.90 8.98
N ASN A 411 17.04 20.62 7.89
CA ASN A 411 16.98 20.12 6.51
C ASN A 411 17.93 20.93 5.63
N THR A 412 19.02 20.31 5.16
CA THR A 412 19.99 20.97 4.29
C THR A 412 19.67 20.83 2.81
N THR A 413 18.63 20.06 2.45
CA THR A 413 18.18 19.93 1.06
C THR A 413 17.77 21.29 0.55
N ASN A 414 18.47 21.78 -0.47
CA ASN A 414 18.16 23.04 -1.09
C ASN A 414 16.97 22.91 -2.05
N LEU A 415 15.76 22.78 -1.50
CA LEU A 415 14.51 22.69 -2.28
C LEU A 415 14.28 23.91 -3.21
N MET A 416 14.97 25.01 -2.93
CA MET A 416 15.03 26.22 -3.74
C MET A 416 16.39 26.35 -4.49
N GLU A 417 17.01 25.24 -4.91
CA GLU A 417 18.26 25.20 -5.69
C GLU A 417 18.22 26.20 -6.85
N MET A 418 17.17 26.13 -7.67
CA MET A 418 16.96 27.03 -8.80
C MET A 418 16.30 28.38 -8.43
N ALA A 419 16.25 28.72 -7.14
CA ALA A 419 15.80 30.00 -6.59
C ALA A 419 16.78 30.61 -5.57
N GLY A 420 18.06 30.22 -5.65
CA GLY A 420 19.15 30.85 -4.90
C GLY A 420 19.42 30.27 -3.52
N GLN A 421 18.84 29.12 -3.16
CA GLN A 421 19.23 28.40 -1.94
C GLN A 421 20.54 27.63 -2.16
N GLU A 422 21.51 27.87 -1.28
CA GLU A 422 22.88 27.37 -1.40
C GLU A 422 22.97 25.85 -1.20
N TYR A 423 23.80 25.16 -2.00
CA TYR A 423 24.11 23.75 -1.80
C TYR A 423 24.80 23.51 -0.46
N ALA A 424 24.43 22.43 0.22
CA ALA A 424 24.91 22.04 1.56
C ALA A 424 26.38 21.60 1.61
N THR A 425 27.26 22.56 1.37
CA THR A 425 28.72 22.42 1.30
C THR A 425 29.41 22.67 2.65
N LEU A 426 28.65 22.93 3.72
CA LEU A 426 29.15 23.34 5.03
C LEU A 426 30.09 22.34 5.69
N PHE A 427 29.98 21.05 5.33
CA PHE A 427 30.71 19.97 5.97
C PHE A 427 32.19 19.91 5.54
N ASP A 428 32.63 20.80 4.64
CA ASP A 428 34.05 20.92 4.25
C ASP A 428 34.94 21.42 5.40
N LYS A 429 34.41 22.34 6.21
CA LYS A 429 35.13 22.98 7.32
C LYS A 429 34.32 23.07 8.61
N ASP A 430 33.07 22.63 8.60
CA ASP A 430 32.18 22.72 9.75
C ASP A 430 31.28 21.49 9.88
N SER A 431 30.28 21.61 10.73
CA SER A 431 29.27 20.64 11.09
C SER A 431 27.93 21.34 11.21
N LEU A 432 26.84 20.64 10.91
CA LEU A 432 25.52 21.20 11.11
C LEU A 432 25.16 21.11 12.59
N SER A 433 24.91 22.24 13.24
CA SER A 433 24.50 22.28 14.65
C SER A 433 23.16 23.01 14.78
N VAL A 434 22.27 22.47 15.61
CA VAL A 434 20.97 23.07 15.93
C VAL A 434 20.66 22.93 17.41
N THR A 435 20.17 24.01 18.01
CA THR A 435 19.60 23.98 19.35
C THR A 435 18.12 23.69 19.26
N VAL A 436 17.66 22.69 20.01
CA VAL A 436 16.26 22.28 20.08
C VAL A 436 15.77 22.33 21.52
N ASN A 437 14.48 22.59 21.71
CA ASN A 437 13.84 22.52 23.02
C ASN A 437 12.89 21.31 23.06
N ILE A 438 13.17 20.35 23.92
CA ILE A 438 12.33 19.17 24.12
C ILE A 438 11.22 19.51 25.13
N PRO A 439 9.94 19.40 24.77
CA PRO A 439 8.85 19.74 25.69
C PRO A 439 8.77 18.79 26.89
N GLU A 440 8.21 19.27 28.00
CA GLU A 440 7.85 18.41 29.13
C GLU A 440 6.83 17.34 28.72
N GLY A 441 6.92 16.17 29.35
CA GLY A 441 6.00 15.04 29.11
C GLY A 441 6.26 14.24 27.83
N ILE A 442 7.23 14.62 26.99
CA ILE A 442 7.59 13.83 25.80
C ILE A 442 8.65 12.78 26.17
N LYS A 443 8.43 11.53 25.77
CA LYS A 443 9.32 10.38 26.00
C LYS A 443 9.60 9.63 24.69
N ASN A 444 10.51 8.65 24.76
CA ASN A 444 10.93 7.82 23.64
C ASN A 444 11.39 8.66 22.43
N ILE A 445 12.22 9.67 22.70
CA ILE A 445 12.68 10.58 21.65
C ILE A 445 13.52 9.82 20.63
N GLN A 446 13.22 10.04 19.36
CA GLN A 446 13.97 9.52 18.23
C GLN A 446 14.28 10.64 17.24
N LEU A 447 15.42 10.54 16.56
CA LEU A 447 15.75 11.35 15.38
C LEU A 447 15.51 10.49 14.13
N ARG A 448 14.53 10.90 13.32
CA ARG A 448 14.35 10.42 11.95
C ARG A 448 15.35 11.15 11.05
N TYR A 449 16.39 10.45 10.60
CA TYR A 449 17.52 11.00 9.86
C TYR A 449 17.56 10.48 8.43
N ILE A 450 17.53 11.37 7.43
CA ILE A 450 17.71 11.03 6.01
C ILE A 450 19.00 11.71 5.54
N THR A 451 19.90 10.96 4.90
CA THR A 451 21.19 11.48 4.41
C THR A 451 21.53 10.91 3.04
N THR A 452 22.04 11.75 2.15
CA THR A 452 22.63 11.36 0.86
C THR A 452 23.83 12.23 0.51
N GLY A 453 24.90 11.60 0.03
CA GLY A 453 26.12 12.26 -0.43
C GLY A 453 26.10 12.50 -1.94
N HIS A 454 26.63 13.65 -2.36
CA HIS A 454 26.58 14.13 -3.75
C HIS A 454 27.94 14.66 -4.20
N GLY A 455 28.13 14.71 -5.52
CA GLY A 455 29.36 15.14 -6.17
C GLY A 455 29.73 14.17 -7.28
N GLY A 456 29.18 14.39 -8.48
CA GLY A 456 29.14 13.42 -9.58
C GLY A 456 30.44 13.20 -10.35
N TRP A 457 31.57 13.04 -9.65
CA TRP A 457 32.86 12.67 -10.24
C TRP A 457 33.56 11.62 -9.38
N GLY A 458 34.61 10.97 -9.90
CA GLY A 458 35.25 9.83 -9.24
C GLY A 458 35.77 10.10 -7.80
N GLY A 459 36.14 11.34 -7.48
CA GLY A 459 36.56 11.75 -6.14
C GLY A 459 35.46 12.38 -5.27
N GLY A 460 34.25 12.56 -5.81
CA GLY A 460 33.16 13.23 -5.12
C GLY A 460 32.38 12.30 -4.18
N ASP A 461 31.67 12.89 -3.24
CA ASP A 461 31.03 12.15 -2.14
C ASP A 461 29.84 11.29 -2.59
N GLU A 462 29.36 11.46 -3.83
CA GLU A 462 28.39 10.53 -4.43
C GLU A 462 28.95 9.09 -4.49
N PHE A 463 30.21 8.96 -4.91
CA PHE A 463 30.87 7.67 -5.18
C PHE A 463 31.91 7.28 -4.12
N ASN A 464 32.02 8.06 -3.04
CA ASN A 464 33.00 7.82 -1.99
C ASN A 464 32.30 7.77 -0.62
N PRO A 465 32.32 6.63 0.10
CA PRO A 465 31.62 6.49 1.37
C PRO A 465 32.18 7.41 2.45
N LYS A 466 31.31 8.16 3.15
CA LYS A 466 31.69 9.05 4.27
C LYS A 466 30.94 8.72 5.55
N GLN A 467 31.66 8.66 6.67
CA GLN A 467 31.01 8.43 7.97
C GLN A 467 30.17 9.65 8.37
N ASN A 468 28.88 9.43 8.59
CA ASN A 468 27.99 10.40 9.22
C ASN A 468 28.02 10.16 10.73
N GLU A 469 28.29 11.20 11.52
CA GLU A 469 28.31 11.16 12.97
C GLU A 469 27.29 12.13 13.56
N ILE A 470 26.47 11.63 14.49
CA ILE A 470 25.43 12.40 15.16
C ILE A 470 25.79 12.54 16.63
N PHE A 471 25.72 13.76 17.14
CA PHE A 471 26.00 14.09 18.53
C PHE A 471 24.79 14.79 19.17
N VAL A 472 24.60 14.55 20.46
CA VAL A 472 23.68 15.28 21.34
C VAL A 472 24.49 15.77 22.52
N ASP A 473 24.48 17.08 22.77
CA ASP A 473 25.23 17.75 23.84
C ASP A 473 26.70 17.35 23.91
N GLY A 474 27.32 17.25 22.73
CA GLY A 474 28.73 16.88 22.58
C GLY A 474 29.03 15.38 22.69
N LYS A 475 28.08 14.54 23.10
CA LYS A 475 28.22 13.08 23.13
C LYS A 475 27.80 12.49 21.78
N ARG A 476 28.64 11.66 21.16
CA ARG A 476 28.27 10.91 19.95
C ARG A 476 27.22 9.86 20.31
N VAL A 477 26.04 9.95 19.69
CA VAL A 477 24.90 9.04 19.93
C VAL A 477 24.71 8.04 18.81
N TYR A 478 25.19 8.34 17.60
CA TYR A 478 25.09 7.45 16.45
C TYR A 478 26.18 7.75 15.42
N HIS A 479 26.57 6.73 14.67
CA HIS A 479 27.39 6.91 13.47
C HIS A 479 27.18 5.75 12.51
N PHE A 480 27.31 6.01 11.21
CA PHE A 480 27.28 4.99 10.17
C PHE A 480 27.85 5.54 8.87
N ILE A 481 28.15 4.66 7.93
CA ILE A 481 28.51 5.02 6.56
C ILE A 481 27.27 4.76 5.69
N PRO A 482 26.57 5.80 5.21
CA PRO A 482 25.35 5.65 4.42
C PRO A 482 25.76 5.26 2.98
N TRP A 483 25.59 3.99 2.62
CA TRP A 483 26.12 3.42 1.37
C TRP A 483 25.21 2.34 0.79
N ARG A 484 25.03 2.32 -0.54
CA ARG A 484 24.21 1.37 -1.28
C ARG A 484 25.05 0.66 -2.33
N THR A 485 24.92 -0.67 -2.43
CA THR A 485 25.70 -1.54 -3.34
C THR A 485 24.83 -2.36 -4.29
N ASP A 486 23.54 -2.06 -4.34
CA ASP A 486 22.50 -2.78 -5.08
C ASP A 486 21.95 -1.97 -6.28
N CYS A 487 22.62 -0.89 -6.68
CA CYS A 487 22.09 0.02 -7.70
C CYS A 487 21.87 -0.63 -9.07
N ALA A 488 22.68 -1.63 -9.45
CA ALA A 488 22.50 -2.41 -10.67
C ALA A 488 21.13 -3.13 -10.75
N THR A 489 20.48 -3.41 -9.62
CA THR A 489 19.13 -3.99 -9.59
C THR A 489 18.09 -3.12 -10.30
N TYR A 490 18.34 -1.80 -10.39
CA TYR A 490 17.41 -0.83 -10.96
C TYR A 490 17.74 -0.45 -12.42
N ARG A 491 18.64 -1.18 -13.09
CA ARG A 491 19.08 -0.88 -14.46
C ARG A 491 17.92 -0.66 -15.44
N LEU A 492 16.86 -1.47 -15.35
CA LEU A 492 15.70 -1.41 -16.25
C LEU A 492 14.81 -0.18 -16.06
N SER A 493 15.06 0.65 -15.05
CA SER A 493 14.40 1.95 -14.92
C SER A 493 15.19 3.10 -15.55
N ASN A 494 16.42 2.85 -16.01
CA ASN A 494 17.42 3.88 -16.33
C ASN A 494 17.81 3.88 -17.83
N PRO A 495 16.90 4.09 -18.78
CA PRO A 495 17.19 4.00 -20.22
C PRO A 495 18.30 4.97 -20.66
N ALA A 496 18.34 6.19 -20.10
CA ALA A 496 19.30 7.22 -20.51
C ALA A 496 20.62 7.21 -19.71
N SER A 497 20.86 6.19 -18.88
CA SER A 497 22.09 6.09 -18.10
C SER A 497 23.31 5.91 -19.01
N GLY A 498 24.36 6.69 -18.76
CA GLY A 498 25.63 6.59 -19.47
C GLY A 498 26.30 5.23 -19.25
N ASN A 499 26.86 4.63 -20.30
CA ASN A 499 27.56 3.34 -20.23
C ASN A 499 29.06 3.55 -20.43
N PHE A 500 29.86 2.87 -19.63
CA PHE A 500 31.32 2.97 -19.62
C PHE A 500 31.97 1.80 -20.37
N GLY A 501 33.24 1.98 -20.78
CA GLY A 501 33.97 0.98 -21.56
C GLY A 501 34.23 -0.35 -20.84
N ASN A 502 34.08 -0.39 -19.51
CA ASN A 502 34.19 -1.61 -18.71
C ASN A 502 32.86 -2.38 -18.58
N GLY A 503 31.80 -1.94 -19.27
CA GLY A 503 30.49 -2.58 -19.27
C GLY A 503 29.53 -2.12 -18.17
N LEU A 504 29.96 -1.27 -17.23
CA LEU A 504 29.08 -0.70 -16.22
C LEU A 504 28.27 0.47 -16.79
N SER A 505 27.04 0.64 -16.30
CA SER A 505 26.26 1.86 -16.47
C SER A 505 26.41 2.77 -15.24
N SER A 506 26.25 4.08 -15.40
CA SER A 506 26.24 5.03 -14.29
C SER A 506 25.20 4.65 -13.23
N SER A 507 24.01 4.21 -13.64
CA SER A 507 22.97 3.69 -12.75
C SER A 507 23.39 2.51 -11.88
N ASP A 508 24.44 1.79 -12.27
CA ASP A 508 24.85 0.55 -11.61
C ASP A 508 25.83 0.80 -10.47
N LEU A 509 26.47 1.97 -10.45
CA LEU A 509 27.49 2.34 -9.47
C LEU A 509 26.92 2.42 -8.06
N SER A 510 27.65 1.87 -7.11
CA SER A 510 27.40 2.04 -5.68
C SER A 510 27.56 3.51 -5.28
N ARG A 511 26.75 3.97 -4.33
CA ARG A 511 26.59 5.39 -4.02
C ARG A 511 26.34 5.64 -2.54
N SER A 512 26.55 6.89 -2.12
CA SER A 512 26.29 7.39 -0.77
C SER A 512 24.79 7.48 -0.45
N ASN A 513 24.19 6.30 -0.25
CA ASN A 513 22.84 6.03 0.28
C ASN A 513 21.65 6.19 -0.68
N TRP A 514 21.91 6.21 -1.98
CA TRP A 514 20.86 6.30 -2.99
C TRP A 514 21.24 5.56 -4.26
N CYS A 515 20.24 5.18 -5.06
CA CYS A 515 20.43 4.69 -6.41
C CYS A 515 19.43 5.43 -7.33
N PRO A 516 19.78 5.72 -8.59
CA PRO A 516 18.86 6.29 -9.57
C PRO A 516 17.59 5.42 -9.75
N GLY A 517 16.43 6.00 -9.49
CA GLY A 517 15.13 5.30 -9.48
C GLY A 517 14.75 4.68 -8.14
N THR A 518 15.31 5.15 -7.03
CA THR A 518 14.95 4.66 -5.68
C THR A 518 14.65 5.77 -4.69
N LEU A 519 13.92 5.44 -3.63
CA LEU A 519 13.84 6.27 -2.42
C LEU A 519 15.02 5.98 -1.48
N THR A 520 15.38 6.96 -0.66
CA THR A 520 16.31 6.79 0.46
C THR A 520 15.51 6.69 1.75
N SER A 521 15.55 5.52 2.39
CA SER A 521 14.85 5.30 3.66
C SER A 521 15.49 6.08 4.81
N PRO A 522 14.69 6.61 5.75
CA PRO A 522 15.21 7.22 6.97
C PRO A 522 15.85 6.17 7.88
N VAL A 523 16.84 6.62 8.66
CA VAL A 523 17.36 5.90 9.82
C VAL A 523 16.71 6.49 11.07
N PHE A 524 16.16 5.63 11.93
CA PHE A 524 15.56 6.04 13.20
C PHE A 524 16.55 5.85 14.35
N ILE A 525 17.06 6.96 14.88
CA ILE A 525 18.08 6.98 15.92
C ILE A 525 17.41 7.22 17.27
N SER A 526 17.46 6.25 18.17
CA SER A 526 16.90 6.40 19.53
C SER A 526 17.78 7.32 20.39
N LEU A 527 17.15 8.26 21.10
CA LEU A 527 17.81 9.25 21.97
C LEU A 527 17.30 9.10 23.42
N PRO A 528 17.61 7.97 24.10
CA PRO A 528 17.04 7.66 25.42
C PRO A 528 17.50 8.61 26.53
N ASP A 529 18.66 9.25 26.36
CA ASP A 529 19.29 10.11 27.37
C ASP A 529 18.76 11.57 27.32
N ILE A 530 17.93 11.92 26.33
CA ILE A 530 17.41 13.29 26.19
C ILE A 530 16.28 13.55 27.20
N THR A 531 16.32 14.71 27.83
CA THR A 531 15.34 15.14 28.83
C THR A 531 14.56 16.37 28.33
N PRO A 532 13.49 16.81 29.01
CA PRO A 532 12.89 18.11 28.72
C PRO A 532 13.92 19.24 28.87
N GLY A 533 13.86 20.24 27.99
CA GLY A 533 14.76 21.40 27.98
C GLY A 533 15.59 21.56 26.71
N LEU A 534 16.58 22.45 26.77
CA LEU A 534 17.45 22.78 25.64
C LEU A 534 18.54 21.74 25.43
N HIS A 535 18.68 21.29 24.18
CA HIS A 535 19.70 20.35 23.75
C HIS A 535 20.33 20.81 22.44
N THR A 536 21.61 20.49 22.22
CA THR A 536 22.29 20.73 20.94
C THR A 536 22.45 19.43 20.18
N ILE A 537 21.87 19.37 18.97
CA ILE A 537 22.09 18.27 18.04
C ILE A 537 23.10 18.72 17.00
N LYS A 538 24.07 17.85 16.71
CA LYS A 538 25.13 18.11 15.74
C LYS A 538 25.30 16.94 14.78
N VAL A 539 25.44 17.25 13.49
CA VAL A 539 25.80 16.29 12.43
C VAL A 539 27.19 16.66 11.89
N ALA A 540 28.11 15.70 11.89
CA ALA A 540 29.44 15.84 11.32
C ALA A 540 29.66 14.82 10.21
N ILE A 541 30.22 15.28 9.09
CA ILE A 541 30.50 14.46 7.91
C ILE A 541 31.85 14.93 7.35
N PRO A 542 32.80 14.01 7.05
CA PRO A 542 34.08 14.38 6.45
C PRO A 542 33.92 14.62 4.94
N GLN A 543 33.34 15.77 4.57
CA GLN A 543 33.03 16.10 3.18
C GLN A 543 34.29 16.09 2.30
N GLY A 544 34.16 15.54 1.10
CA GLY A 544 35.21 15.55 0.09
C GLY A 544 35.59 16.96 -0.37
N LYS A 545 36.86 17.13 -0.72
CA LYS A 545 37.35 18.39 -1.31
C LYS A 545 36.77 18.60 -2.71
N PRO A 546 36.59 19.85 -3.16
CA PRO A 546 36.18 20.13 -4.53
C PRO A 546 37.29 19.75 -5.54
N GLU A 547 36.89 19.55 -6.80
CA GLU A 547 37.78 19.31 -7.94
C GLU A 547 37.32 20.12 -9.15
N GLY A 548 38.10 21.13 -9.53
CA GLY A 548 37.70 22.08 -10.58
C GLY A 548 36.40 22.81 -10.19
N ASN A 549 35.38 22.69 -11.05
CA ASN A 549 34.04 23.25 -10.81
C ASN A 549 33.11 22.29 -10.04
N SER A 550 33.59 21.09 -9.69
CA SER A 550 32.81 20.08 -8.98
C SER A 550 32.97 20.25 -7.48
N GLN A 551 31.88 20.16 -6.74
CA GLN A 551 31.87 20.22 -5.28
C GLN A 551 31.05 19.07 -4.71
N SER A 552 31.51 18.54 -3.58
CA SER A 552 30.72 17.59 -2.80
C SER A 552 29.78 18.36 -1.88
N PHE A 553 28.60 17.81 -1.64
CA PHE A 553 27.62 18.35 -0.68
C PHE A 553 26.77 17.23 -0.12
N TRP A 554 26.09 17.51 1.01
CA TRP A 554 25.29 16.51 1.72
C TRP A 554 23.89 17.02 2.00
N ASN A 555 22.91 16.34 1.43
CA ASN A 555 21.50 16.57 1.74
C ASN A 555 21.14 15.73 2.97
N VAL A 556 20.92 16.40 4.10
CA VAL A 556 20.58 15.78 5.38
C VAL A 556 19.33 16.42 5.96
N SER A 557 18.40 15.60 6.44
CA SER A 557 17.23 16.08 7.18
C SER A 557 17.08 15.28 8.48
N GLY A 558 16.61 15.98 9.51
CA GLY A 558 16.49 15.45 10.86
C GLY A 558 15.20 15.92 11.50
N THR A 559 14.31 14.97 11.81
CA THR A 559 13.06 15.25 12.51
C THR A 559 13.04 14.53 13.84
N LEU A 560 12.87 15.30 14.92
CA LEU A 560 12.68 14.74 16.25
C LEU A 560 11.24 14.27 16.42
N MET A 561 11.08 13.12 17.03
CA MET A 561 9.80 12.48 17.26
C MET A 561 9.73 11.93 18.67
N GLY A 562 8.57 11.99 19.30
CA GLY A 562 8.36 11.45 20.63
C GLY A 562 6.90 11.24 20.96
N VAL A 563 6.64 10.45 22.01
CA VAL A 563 5.29 10.11 22.47
C VAL A 563 4.99 10.93 23.72
N LYS A 564 3.78 11.50 23.79
CA LYS A 564 3.30 12.21 24.97
C LYS A 564 2.89 11.19 26.03
N GLN A 565 3.43 11.31 27.24
CA GLN A 565 3.02 10.52 28.40
C GLN A 565 2.21 11.34 29.39
#